data_AF-A0A7R9DQ66-F1
#
_entry.id   AF-A0A7R9DQ66-F1
#
_cell.length_a   1.000
_cell.length_b   1.000
_cell.length_c   1.000
_cell.angle_alpha   90.00
_cell.angle_beta   90.00
_cell.angle_gamma   90.00
#
_symmetry.space_group_name_H-M   'P 1'
#
loop_
_entity.id
_entity.type
_entity.pdbx_description
1 polymer ?
#
loop_
_entity_poly.entity_id
_entity_poly.type
_entity_poly.pdbx_seq_one_letter_code
_entity_poly.pdbx_strand_id
1 'polypeptide(L)'
;GDRTYNIPILDPLRITEIKIEDTSTDSTGIDITFNDLDIYGLSETNIVKTNFDLNNKKINLDLTVATLIIKSKYAIDGKILIIPIKGNGDCSLNLSE
;
A
#
# COMPACT_ATOMS: atom_id res chain seq x y z
N GLY A 1 -10.70 -12.34 8.75
CA GLY A 1 -9.48 -12.75 9.48
C GLY A 1 -9.84 -13.88 10.42
N ASP A 2 -8.91 -14.81 10.64
CA ASP A 2 -9.07 -15.91 11.58
C ASP A 2 -7.95 -15.83 12.63
N ARG A 3 -8.33 -15.44 13.84
CA ARG A 3 -7.39 -15.27 14.95
C ARG A 3 -6.74 -16.60 15.38
N THR A 4 -7.40 -17.73 15.15
CA THR A 4 -6.90 -19.06 15.49
C THR A 4 -5.63 -19.39 14.70
N TYR A 5 -5.61 -18.96 13.43
CA TYR A 5 -4.48 -19.16 12.51
C TYR A 5 -3.60 -17.91 12.37
N ASN A 6 -3.79 -16.90 13.22
CA ASN A 6 -3.09 -15.62 13.15
C ASN A 6 -3.25 -14.91 11.80
N ILE A 7 -4.40 -15.09 11.15
CA ILE A 7 -4.75 -14.45 9.89
C ILE A 7 -5.36 -13.07 10.21
N PRO A 8 -4.73 -11.96 9.80
CA PRO A 8 -5.24 -10.63 10.09
C PRO A 8 -6.58 -10.38 9.39
N ILE A 9 -7.25 -9.30 9.79
CA ILE A 9 -8.36 -8.76 9.02
C ILE A 9 -7.74 -8.16 7.75
N LEU A 10 -8.25 -8.59 6.58
CA LEU A 10 -7.78 -8.11 5.28
C LEU A 10 -8.68 -7.02 4.71
N ASP A 11 -9.86 -6.80 5.27
CA ASP A 11 -10.77 -5.73 4.84
C ASP A 11 -11.52 -5.11 6.05
N PRO A 12 -11.13 -3.89 6.50
CA PRO A 12 -9.94 -3.18 6.05
C PRO A 12 -8.66 -3.85 6.54
N LEU A 13 -7.65 -3.95 5.67
CA LEU A 13 -6.29 -4.26 6.08
C LEU A 13 -5.69 -3.02 6.73
N ARG A 14 -5.27 -3.16 7.99
CA ARG A 14 -4.65 -2.08 8.76
C ARG A 14 -3.13 -2.14 8.68
N ILE A 15 -2.53 -1.03 8.30
CA ILE A 15 -1.07 -0.84 8.32
C ILE A 15 -0.77 0.39 9.17
N THR A 16 0.09 0.22 10.18
CA THR A 16 0.42 1.30 11.12
C THR A 16 1.16 2.45 10.43
N GLU A 17 2.17 2.12 9.62
CA GLU A 17 3.03 3.12 9.00
C GLU A 17 3.59 2.57 7.68
N ILE A 18 3.65 3.45 6.68
CA ILE A 18 4.45 3.26 5.46
C ILE A 18 5.31 4.50 5.29
N LYS A 19 6.63 4.30 5.18
CA LYS A 19 7.59 5.36 4.86
C LYS A 19 8.17 5.13 3.48
N ILE A 20 8.14 6.19 2.69
CA ILE A 20 8.81 6.28 1.39
C ILE A 20 9.85 7.38 1.57
N GLU A 21 11.11 6.99 1.58
CA GLU A 21 12.25 7.89 1.72
C GLU A 21 13.02 7.87 0.40
N ASP A 22 13.23 9.02 -0.20
CA ASP A 22 14.04 9.13 -1.42
C ASP A 22 15.50 9.42 -1.03
N THR A 23 16.34 8.39 -1.08
CA THR A 23 17.78 8.49 -0.78
C THR A 23 18.61 9.02 -1.94
N SER A 24 18.00 9.44 -3.06
CA SER A 24 18.76 9.91 -4.22
C SER A 24 19.38 11.29 -3.97
N THR A 25 20.65 11.45 -4.37
CA THR A 25 21.44 12.68 -4.20
C THR A 25 21.06 13.79 -5.18
N ASP A 26 20.23 13.49 -6.18
CA ASP A 26 20.06 14.29 -7.37
C ASP A 26 18.78 15.14 -7.31
N SER A 27 18.82 16.24 -6.54
CA SER A 27 17.88 17.39 -6.59
C SER A 27 16.37 17.16 -6.40
N THR A 28 15.90 15.91 -6.30
CA THR A 28 14.55 15.51 -5.93
C THR A 28 14.65 14.62 -4.72
N GLY A 29 14.23 15.13 -3.57
CA GLY A 29 14.15 14.35 -2.34
C GLY A 29 12.78 14.56 -1.76
N ILE A 30 11.96 13.51 -1.76
CA ILE A 30 10.61 13.53 -1.23
C ILE A 30 10.50 12.41 -0.20
N ASP A 31 10.32 12.80 1.06
CA ASP A 31 10.00 11.87 2.13
C ASP A 31 8.49 11.94 2.39
N ILE A 32 7.82 10.80 2.24
CA ILE A 32 6.38 10.67 2.52
C ILE A 32 6.18 9.59 3.56
N THR A 33 5.48 9.94 4.63
CA THR A 33 5.02 8.99 5.64
C THR A 33 3.49 8.93 5.61
N PHE A 34 2.95 7.71 5.49
CA PHE A 34 1.54 7.42 5.73
C PHE A 34 1.40 6.74 7.08
N ASN A 35 0.43 7.18 7.87
CA ASN A 35 0.11 6.63 9.20
C ASN A 35 -1.36 6.19 9.23
N ASP A 36 -1.67 5.22 10.08
CA ASP A 36 -3.02 4.72 10.33
C ASP A 36 -3.74 4.36 9.02
N LEU A 37 -3.09 3.56 8.15
CA LEU A 37 -3.67 3.21 6.86
C LEU A 37 -4.74 2.12 7.03
N ASP A 38 -5.94 2.40 6.53
CA ASP A 38 -6.98 1.40 6.29
C ASP A 38 -7.11 1.18 4.78
N ILE A 39 -6.86 -0.05 4.32
CA ILE A 39 -7.00 -0.47 2.91
C ILE A 39 -8.26 -1.32 2.77
N TYR A 40 -9.18 -0.88 1.91
CA TYR A 40 -10.47 -1.53 1.64
C TYR A 40 -10.53 -2.12 0.22
N GLY A 41 -11.36 -3.14 0.02
CA GLY A 41 -11.65 -3.75 -1.28
C GLY A 41 -10.89 -5.05 -1.54
N LEU A 42 -10.00 -5.46 -0.63
CA LEU A 42 -9.27 -6.73 -0.75
C LEU A 42 -10.20 -7.95 -0.61
N SER A 43 -11.39 -7.82 -0.01
CA SER A 43 -12.38 -8.91 0.00
C SER A 43 -12.95 -9.24 -1.39
N GLU A 44 -12.94 -8.26 -2.31
CA GLU A 44 -13.47 -8.38 -3.67
C GLU A 44 -12.41 -8.79 -4.69
N THR A 45 -11.30 -9.36 -4.21
CA THR A 45 -10.20 -9.83 -5.06
C THR A 45 -10.62 -11.04 -5.89
N ASN A 46 -10.38 -10.99 -7.20
CA ASN A 46 -10.55 -12.11 -8.10
C ASN A 46 -9.21 -12.79 -8.38
N ILE A 47 -9.19 -14.13 -8.33
CA ILE A 47 -8.02 -14.91 -8.73
C ILE A 47 -8.10 -15.15 -10.24
N VAL A 48 -7.18 -14.56 -10.99
CA VAL A 48 -7.12 -14.69 -12.45
C VAL A 48 -6.36 -15.96 -12.85
N LYS A 49 -5.27 -16.25 -12.16
CA LYS A 49 -4.42 -17.41 -12.45
C LYS A 49 -3.75 -17.93 -11.20
N THR A 50 -3.53 -19.24 -11.17
CA THR A 50 -2.74 -19.89 -10.13
C THR A 50 -1.77 -20.87 -10.74
N ASN A 51 -0.52 -20.84 -10.29
CA ASN A 51 0.52 -21.77 -10.70
C ASN A 51 1.20 -22.37 -9.47
N PHE A 52 1.05 -23.69 -9.29
CA PHE A 52 1.68 -24.46 -8.22
C PHE A 52 2.87 -25.23 -8.77
N ASP A 53 4.07 -24.80 -8.44
CA ASP A 53 5.30 -25.53 -8.67
C ASP A 53 5.75 -26.19 -7.37
N LEU A 54 5.20 -27.36 -7.10
CA LEU A 54 5.48 -28.11 -5.87
C LEU A 54 6.93 -28.63 -5.81
N ASN A 55 7.55 -28.85 -6.96
CA ASN A 55 8.95 -29.29 -7.04
C ASN A 55 9.87 -28.20 -6.50
N ASN A 56 9.62 -26.95 -6.88
CA ASN A 56 10.38 -25.79 -6.40
C ASN A 56 9.74 -25.09 -5.18
N LYS A 57 8.67 -25.66 -4.61
CA LYS A 57 7.90 -25.10 -3.49
C LYS A 57 7.44 -23.65 -3.74
N LYS A 58 7.07 -23.33 -4.99
CA LYS A 58 6.65 -21.99 -5.41
C LYS A 58 5.17 -21.98 -5.75
N ILE A 59 4.46 -21.00 -5.23
CA ILE A 59 3.05 -20.73 -5.55
C ILE A 59 2.99 -19.32 -6.13
N ASN A 60 2.44 -19.17 -7.33
CA ASN A 60 2.18 -17.87 -7.94
C ASN A 60 0.68 -17.69 -8.08
N LEU A 61 0.19 -16.54 -7.65
CA LEU A 61 -1.21 -16.15 -7.71
C LEU A 61 -1.26 -14.81 -8.44
N ASP A 62 -1.98 -14.78 -9.56
CA ASP A 62 -2.30 -13.55 -10.26
C ASP A 62 -3.69 -13.12 -9.78
N LEU A 63 -3.76 -11.94 -9.19
CA LEU A 63 -4.95 -11.41 -8.53
C LEU A 63 -5.34 -10.08 -9.16
N THR A 64 -6.64 -9.81 -9.29
CA THR A 64 -7.18 -8.50 -9.67
C THR A 64 -8.14 -7.98 -8.62
N VAL A 65 -8.14 -6.67 -8.42
CA VAL A 65 -9.01 -5.98 -7.46
C VAL A 65 -9.63 -4.80 -8.18
N ALA A 66 -10.95 -4.83 -8.39
CA ALA A 66 -11.63 -3.84 -9.22
C ALA A 66 -11.58 -2.41 -8.63
N THR A 67 -11.63 -2.29 -7.31
CA THR A 67 -11.52 -1.01 -6.62
C THR A 67 -10.85 -1.19 -5.28
N LEU A 68 -9.82 -0.39 -5.04
CA LEU A 68 -9.07 -0.36 -3.79
C LEU A 68 -9.10 1.07 -3.24
N ILE A 69 -9.58 1.20 -2.01
CA ILE A 69 -9.70 2.50 -1.32
C ILE A 69 -8.71 2.50 -0.17
N ILE A 70 -7.82 3.47 -0.13
CA ILE A 70 -6.86 3.67 0.97
C ILE A 70 -7.22 4.95 1.69
N LYS A 71 -7.45 4.87 2.99
CA LYS A 71 -7.60 6.02 3.87
C LYS A 71 -6.44 6.05 4.84
N SER A 72 -5.77 7.18 4.97
CA SER A 72 -4.61 7.34 5.85
C SER A 72 -4.40 8.79 6.23
N LYS A 73 -3.52 9.04 7.20
CA LYS A 73 -2.93 10.37 7.42
C LYS A 73 -1.57 10.40 6.73
N TYR A 74 -1.27 11.46 5.99
CA TYR A 74 0.01 11.62 5.34
C TYR A 74 0.79 12.79 5.93
N ALA A 75 2.11 12.67 5.91
CA ALA A 75 3.06 13.76 6.09
C ALA A 75 4.07 13.69 4.94
N ILE A 76 4.25 14.80 4.24
CA ILE A 76 5.23 14.95 3.17
C ILE A 76 6.19 16.08 3.53
N ASP A 77 7.48 15.81 3.40
CA ASP A 77 8.53 16.82 3.48
C ASP A 77 9.53 16.55 2.36
N GLY A 78 9.81 17.56 1.55
CA GLY A 78 10.70 17.38 0.42
C GLY A 78 10.85 18.61 -0.43
N LYS A 79 11.53 18.42 -1.55
CA LYS A 79 11.66 19.44 -2.59
C LYS A 79 11.59 18.79 -3.97
N ILE A 80 10.89 19.48 -4.86
CA ILE A 80 10.94 19.19 -6.30
C ILE A 80 11.75 20.31 -6.93
N LEU A 81 12.97 20.00 -7.39
CA LEU A 81 13.94 20.95 -7.92
C LEU A 81 14.28 22.05 -6.89
N ILE A 82 13.58 23.19 -6.98
CA ILE A 82 13.73 24.36 -6.09
C ILE A 82 12.50 24.62 -5.21
N ILE A 83 11.39 23.93 -5.43
CA ILE A 83 10.13 24.18 -4.73
C ILE A 83 10.06 23.28 -3.50
N PRO A 84 10.06 23.84 -2.27
CA PRO A 84 9.81 23.05 -1.07
C PRO A 84 8.35 22.60 -1.03
N ILE A 85 8.14 21.34 -0.70
CA ILE A 85 6.82 20.74 -0.49
C ILE A 85 6.75 20.28 0.96
N LYS A 86 5.81 20.85 1.70
CA LYS A 86 5.44 20.37 3.03
C LYS A 86 3.93 20.24 3.08
N GLY A 87 3.46 19.14 3.63
CA GLY A 87 2.04 18.89 3.78
C GLY A 87 1.80 17.86 4.87
N ASN A 88 0.73 18.05 5.62
CA ASN A 88 0.23 17.08 6.58
C ASN A 88 -1.29 17.13 6.53
N GLY A 89 -1.95 15.97 6.48
CA GLY A 89 -3.39 15.90 6.53
C GLY A 89 -3.92 14.51 6.25
N ASP A 90 -5.20 14.44 5.95
CA ASP A 90 -5.88 13.21 5.57
C ASP A 90 -5.68 12.92 4.08
N CYS A 91 -5.42 11.66 3.75
CA CYS A 91 -5.29 11.15 2.40
C CYS A 91 -6.36 10.08 2.15
N SER A 92 -7.10 10.24 1.05
CA SER A 92 -8.00 9.20 0.53
C SER A 92 -7.60 8.93 -0.92
N LEU A 93 -7.06 7.73 -1.16
CA LEU A 93 -6.67 7.28 -2.50
C LEU A 93 -7.67 6.24 -2.99
N ASN A 94 -8.17 6.44 -4.20
CA ASN A 94 -9.04 5.48 -4.88
C ASN A 94 -8.29 4.96 -6.12
N LEU A 95 -8.03 3.66 -6.16
CA LEU A 95 -7.44 2.97 -7.30
C LEU A 95 -8.50 2.06 -7.89
N SER A 96 -8.82 2.25 -9.16
CA SER A 96 -9.74 1.41 -9.91
C SER A 96 -9.07 0.97 -11.21
N GLU A 97 -9.36 -0.26 -11.62
CA GLU A 97 -8.96 -0.81 -12.93
C GLU A 97 -9.82 -0.25 -14.07
#